data_AF-A0A9W6VCT2-F1
#
_entry.id   AF-A0A9W6VCT2-F1
#
_cell.length_a   1.000
_cell.length_b   1.000
_cell.length_c   1.000
_cell.angle_alpha   90.00
_cell.angle_beta   90.00
_cell.angle_gamma   90.00
#
_symmetry.space_group_name_H-M   'P 1'
#
loop_
_entity.id
_entity.type
_entity.pdbx_description
1 polymer ?
#
loop_
_entity_poly.entity_id
_entity_poly.type
_entity_poly.pdbx_seq_one_letter_code
_entity_poly.pdbx_strand_id
1 'polypeptide(L)'
;MGIPWKASPEELAAKAKAEHDAGRQRFIALIRLDISRKEYASEEWSAAVEAIEGAGWVVDHFSVAERQGRADDAYFLFKRR
;
A
#
# COMPACT_ATOMS: atom_id res chain seq x y z
N MET A 1 8.13 3.29 10.30
CA MET A 1 6.82 3.30 11.00
C MET A 1 5.74 2.80 10.04
N GLY A 2 4.93 1.81 10.41
CA GLY A 2 3.87 1.26 9.55
C GLY A 2 2.77 2.27 9.19
N ILE A 3 2.08 2.08 8.07
CA ILE A 3 0.98 2.95 7.61
C ILE A 3 -0.32 2.54 8.32
N PRO A 4 -1.12 3.50 8.84
CA PRO A 4 -2.38 3.18 9.51
C PRO A 4 -3.42 2.57 8.56
N TRP A 5 -4.35 1.84 9.17
CA TRP A 5 -5.41 1.00 8.58
C TRP A 5 -6.37 1.69 7.58
N LYS A 6 -6.36 3.01 7.45
CA LYS A 6 -7.27 3.77 6.57
C LYS A 6 -6.56 4.93 5.90
N ALA A 7 -5.31 4.75 5.49
CA ALA A 7 -4.62 5.79 4.76
C ALA A 7 -5.27 5.97 3.37
N SER A 8 -5.72 7.18 3.06
CA SER A 8 -6.15 7.52 1.70
C SER A 8 -4.97 7.37 0.72
N PRO A 9 -5.22 7.22 -0.60
CA PRO A 9 -4.14 7.26 -1.58
C PRO A 9 -3.23 8.50 -1.44
N GLU A 10 -3.79 9.65 -1.06
CA GLU A 10 -3.03 10.88 -0.83
C GLU A 10 -2.10 10.77 0.39
N GLU A 11 -2.58 10.20 1.49
CA GLU A 11 -1.77 9.96 2.69
C GLU A 11 -0.66 8.93 2.42
N LEU A 12 -0.96 7.91 1.61
CA LEU A 12 0.01 6.92 1.13
C LEU A 12 1.09 7.59 0.28
N ALA A 13 0.72 8.42 -0.69
CA ALA A 13 1.65 9.15 -1.54
C ALA A 13 2.55 10.08 -0.72
N ALA A 14 1.98 10.85 0.21
CA ALA A 14 2.73 11.77 1.06
C ALA A 14 3.76 11.03 1.92
N LYS A 15 3.38 9.89 2.50
CA LYS A 15 4.28 9.06 3.31
C LYS A 15 5.34 8.36 2.48
N ALA A 16 4.97 7.82 1.32
CA ALA A 16 5.90 7.21 0.38
C ALA A 16 6.93 8.24 -0.09
N LYS A 17 6.49 9.47 -0.40
CA LYS A 17 7.37 10.57 -0.76
C LYS A 17 8.32 10.95 0.37
N ALA A 18 7.83 11.06 1.61
CA ALA A 18 8.69 11.37 2.75
C ALA A 18 9.79 10.32 2.98
N GLU A 19 9.46 9.02 2.89
CA GLU A 19 10.46 7.95 3.01
C GLU A 19 11.42 7.93 1.81
N HIS A 20 10.92 8.29 0.62
CA HIS A 20 11.77 8.44 -0.56
C HIS A 20 12.74 9.60 -0.36
N ASP A 21 12.28 10.78 0.02
CA ASP A 21 13.12 11.97 0.25
C ASP A 21 14.12 11.74 1.40
N ALA A 22 13.78 10.87 2.37
CA ALA A 22 14.67 10.43 3.45
C ALA A 22 15.77 9.42 3.00
N GLY A 23 15.87 9.08 1.72
CA GLY A 23 16.94 8.22 1.21
C GLY A 23 16.72 6.71 1.41
N ARG A 24 15.54 6.28 1.84
CA ARG A 24 15.24 4.86 2.07
C ARG A 24 15.31 4.08 0.77
N GLN A 25 15.83 2.86 0.83
CA GLN A 25 15.91 1.95 -0.32
C GLN A 25 14.69 1.04 -0.45
N ARG A 26 13.95 0.86 0.65
CA ARG A 26 12.79 -0.03 0.77
C ARG A 26 11.67 0.67 1.50
N PHE A 27 10.45 0.41 1.08
CA PHE A 27 9.24 0.94 1.69
C PHE A 27 8.21 -0.19 1.84
N ILE A 28 7.56 -0.27 3.00
CA ILE A 28 6.56 -1.29 3.29
C ILE A 28 5.22 -0.60 3.52
N ALA A 29 4.21 -1.02 2.78
CA ALA A 29 2.83 -0.58 2.97
C ALA A 29 1.94 -1.76 3.33
N LEU A 30 1.09 -1.56 4.33
CA LEU A 30 -0.03 -2.44 4.61
C LEU A 30 -1.29 -1.77 4.07
N ILE A 31 -1.94 -2.42 3.12
CA ILE A 31 -3.17 -1.96 2.49
C ILE A 31 -4.26 -2.96 2.85
N ARG A 32 -5.23 -2.54 3.64
CA ARG A 32 -6.35 -3.38 4.08
C ARG A 32 -7.60 -2.97 3.33
N LEU A 33 -8.34 -3.94 2.81
CA LEU A 33 -9.60 -3.67 2.10
C LEU A 33 -10.79 -4.30 2.79
N ASP A 34 -11.92 -3.62 2.71
CA ASP A 34 -13.18 -4.18 3.16
C ASP A 34 -13.67 -5.25 2.16
N ILE A 35 -13.55 -6.52 2.54
CA ILE A 35 -14.01 -7.66 1.72
C ILE A 35 -15.52 -7.69 1.51
N SER A 36 -16.31 -6.83 2.18
CA SER A 36 -17.74 -6.67 1.84
C SER A 36 -17.93 -6.02 0.46
N ARG A 37 -16.87 -5.44 -0.12
CA ARG A 37 -16.83 -4.82 -1.44
C ARG A 37 -15.83 -5.51 -2.38
N LYS A 38 -15.82 -6.85 -2.42
CA LYS A 38 -14.87 -7.63 -3.26
C LYS A 38 -14.82 -7.16 -4.72
N GLU A 39 -15.94 -6.66 -5.22
CA GLU A 39 -16.13 -6.16 -6.59
C GLU A 39 -15.23 -4.95 -6.92
N TYR A 40 -14.92 -4.12 -5.92
CA TYR A 40 -14.11 -2.90 -6.06
C TYR A 40 -12.72 -3.04 -5.44
N ALA A 41 -12.41 -4.21 -4.86
CA ALA A 41 -11.18 -4.41 -4.11
C ALA A 41 -9.93 -4.22 -4.99
N SER A 42 -9.98 -4.66 -6.25
CA SER A 42 -8.86 -4.47 -7.18
C SER A 42 -8.61 -2.99 -7.51
N GLU A 43 -9.65 -2.17 -7.61
CA GLU A 43 -9.52 -0.73 -7.91
C GLU A 43 -8.94 0.03 -6.72
N GLU A 44 -9.39 -0.28 -5.49
CA GLU A 44 -8.86 0.33 -4.28
C GLU A 44 -7.39 -0.04 -4.04
N TRP A 45 -6.99 -1.30 -4.31
CA TRP A 45 -5.57 -1.69 -4.30
C TRP A 45 -4.76 -0.98 -5.38
N SER A 46 -5.28 -0.90 -6.62
CA SER A 46 -4.56 -0.23 -7.71
C SER A 46 -4.30 1.24 -7.39
N ALA A 47 -5.33 1.98 -6.96
CA ALA A 47 -5.20 3.40 -6.62
C ALA A 47 -4.17 3.64 -5.50
N ALA A 48 -4.15 2.77 -4.49
CA ALA A 48 -3.18 2.85 -3.40
C ALA A 48 -1.74 2.55 -3.85
N VAL A 49 -1.55 1.53 -4.72
CA VAL A 49 -0.25 1.19 -5.30
C VAL A 49 0.24 2.31 -6.21
N GLU A 50 -0.60 2.80 -7.13
CA GLU A 50 -0.26 3.87 -8.07
C GLU A 50 0.15 5.16 -7.35
N ALA A 51 -0.52 5.49 -6.25
CA ALA A 51 -0.17 6.65 -5.42
C ALA A 51 1.25 6.52 -4.81
N ILE A 52 1.64 5.31 -4.38
CA ILE A 52 2.99 5.03 -3.87
C ILE A 52 4.01 5.05 -5.01
N GLU A 53 3.68 4.45 -6.16
CA GLU A 53 4.59 4.41 -7.32
C GLU A 53 4.84 5.79 -7.91
N GLY A 54 3.82 6.68 -7.89
CA GLY A 54 3.95 8.09 -8.25
C GLY A 54 4.99 8.85 -7.39
N ALA A 55 5.33 8.35 -6.20
CA ALA A 55 6.35 8.91 -5.34
C ALA A 55 7.78 8.36 -5.60
N GLY A 56 7.99 7.62 -6.69
CA GLY A 56 9.31 7.09 -7.08
C GLY A 56 9.61 5.67 -6.60
N TRP A 57 8.57 4.93 -6.25
CA TRP A 57 8.66 3.53 -5.82
C TRP A 57 8.18 2.58 -6.92
N VAL A 58 8.55 1.30 -6.81
CA VAL A 58 8.07 0.20 -7.66
C VAL A 58 7.80 -1.01 -6.77
N VAL A 59 6.68 -1.69 -6.98
CA VAL A 59 6.38 -2.94 -6.26
C VAL A 59 7.48 -3.97 -6.54
N ASP A 60 8.09 -4.49 -5.47
CA ASP A 60 9.08 -5.56 -5.55
C ASP A 60 8.48 -6.92 -5.16
N HIS A 61 7.60 -6.91 -4.15
CA HIS A 61 6.91 -8.11 -3.68
C HIS A 61 5.59 -7.72 -3.01
N PHE A 62 4.62 -8.64 -3.02
CA PHE A 62 3.41 -8.50 -2.21
C PHE A 62 2.98 -9.85 -1.63
N SER A 63 2.27 -9.80 -0.50
CA SER A 63 1.66 -10.97 0.14
C SER A 63 0.29 -10.59 0.67
N VAL A 64 -0.67 -11.50 0.58
CA VAL A 64 -2.02 -11.29 1.11
C VAL A 64 -2.25 -12.30 2.23
N ALA A 65 -2.74 -11.81 3.37
CA ALA A 65 -3.17 -12.66 4.46
C ALA A 65 -4.69 -12.56 4.61
N GLU A 66 -5.37 -13.69 4.36
CA GLU A 66 -6.78 -13.82 4.69
C GLU A 66 -6.96 -13.79 6.20
N ARG A 67 -7.89 -12.98 6.66
CA ARG A 67 -8.22 -12.88 8.08
C ARG A 67 -9.61 -13.45 8.27
N GLN A 68 -9.74 -14.58 8.97
CA GLN A 68 -11.03 -15.26 9.16
C GLN A 68 -12.14 -14.28 9.59
N GLY A 69 -13.16 -14.13 8.74
CA GLY A 69 -14.31 -13.26 8.97
C GLY A 69 -14.04 -11.76 8.85
N ARG A 70 -12.93 -11.32 8.22
CA ARG A 70 -12.56 -9.90 8.07
C ARG A 70 -11.91 -9.61 6.71
N ALA A 71 -11.65 -8.31 6.50
CA ALA A 71 -10.78 -7.74 5.49
C ALA A 71 -9.49 -8.53 5.25
N ASP A 72 -9.11 -8.69 3.98
CA ASP A 72 -7.80 -9.20 3.58
C ASP A 72 -6.73 -8.12 3.81
N ASP A 73 -5.64 -8.51 4.46
CA ASP A 73 -4.48 -7.64 4.69
C ASP A 73 -3.46 -7.87 3.57
N ALA A 74 -3.24 -6.87 2.71
CA ALA A 74 -2.21 -6.91 1.68
C ALA A 74 -0.94 -6.17 2.13
N TYR A 75 0.17 -6.88 2.14
CA TYR A 75 1.49 -6.39 2.51
C TYR A 75 2.30 -6.17 1.24
N PHE A 76 2.62 -4.92 0.93
CA PHE A 76 3.43 -4.56 -0.23
C PHE A 76 4.83 -4.15 0.22
N LEU A 77 5.84 -4.71 -0.42
CA LEU A 77 7.22 -4.27 -0.35
C LEU A 77 7.56 -3.57 -1.66
N PHE A 78 8.04 -2.34 -1.52
CA PHE A 78 8.50 -1.52 -2.64
C PHE A 78 10.02 -1.35 -2.59
N LYS A 79 10.60 -1.21 -3.77
CA LYS A 79 11.97 -0.73 -3.99
C LYS A 79 11.93 0.63 -4.68
N ARG A 80 13.00 1.40 -4.55
CA ARG A 80 13.16 2.62 -5.35
C ARG A 80 13.20 2.30 -6.83
N ARG A 81 12.63 3.20 -7.64
CA ARG A 81 12.79 3.19 -9.08
C ARG A 81 14.21 3.53 -9.50
#